data_AF-A0A8S3HPX8-F1
#
_entry.id   AF-A0A8S3HPX8-F1
#
_cell.length_a   1.000
_cell.length_b   1.000
_cell.length_c   1.000
_cell.angle_alpha   90.00
_cell.angle_beta   90.00
_cell.angle_gamma   90.00
#
_symmetry.space_group_name_H-M   'P 1'
#
loop_
_entity.id
_entity.type
_entity.pdbx_description
1 polymer ?
#
loop_
_entity_poly.entity_id
_entity_poly.type
_entity_poly.pdbx_seq_one_letter_code
_entity_poly.pdbx_strand_id
1 'polypeptide(L)'
;IYDTIWLFIYMFYIVLFLVLPCREIVKHQLAIASSFIVLLEQLRQLMKTHSFVRENIENIRSQCHLISESKTNDNTNLVEITCPDFSHYLYFLFAPTLIYRDKYPRNAVIHWDYVLQMFGQVIAAIFYVYYVVVRFCIPTFANLNQNQITLSIFTSVLFNSIMPGSLFLLLGFYGFLHCWLNAFAEMLRFADRMFYKDWWNSTSFAAYYRTWNIVVHDWLYAYIYKEVFA
;
A
#
# COMPACT_ATOMS: atom_id res chain seq x y z
N ILE A 1 -0.22 -14.48 29.84
CA ILE A 1 1.27 -14.57 29.83
C ILE A 1 1.77 -14.79 28.42
N TYR A 2 1.39 -15.88 27.75
CA TYR A 2 1.82 -16.15 26.36
C TYR A 2 1.41 -15.06 25.37
N ASP A 3 0.18 -14.56 25.41
CA ASP A 3 -0.28 -13.46 24.53
C ASP A 3 0.53 -12.17 24.72
N THR A 4 0.88 -11.87 25.97
CA THR A 4 1.69 -10.71 26.33
C THR A 4 3.11 -10.83 25.77
N ILE A 5 3.72 -12.02 25.85
CA ILE A 5 5.04 -12.30 25.27
C ILE A 5 5.01 -12.12 23.75
N TRP A 6 4.02 -12.70 23.07
CA TRP A 6 3.86 -12.56 21.62
C TRP A 6 3.64 -11.12 21.19
N LEU A 7 2.87 -10.34 21.96
CA LEU A 7 2.70 -8.91 21.71
C LEU A 7 4.03 -8.15 21.79
N PHE A 8 4.86 -8.42 22.82
CA PHE A 8 6.18 -7.79 22.93
C PHE A 8 7.10 -8.17 21.76
N ILE A 9 7.11 -9.44 21.35
CA ILE A 9 7.88 -9.91 20.19
C ILE A 9 7.42 -9.19 18.91
N TYR A 10 6.11 -9.06 18.71
CA TYR A 10 5.54 -8.37 17.56
C TYR A 10 5.88 -6.88 17.53
N MET A 11 5.75 -6.19 18.66
CA MET A 11 6.13 -4.78 18.79
C MET A 11 7.62 -4.57 18.54
N PHE A 12 8.46 -5.46 19.08
CA PHE A 12 9.90 -5.43 18.83
C PHE A 12 10.22 -5.64 17.35
N TYR A 13 9.56 -6.59 16.69
CA TYR A 13 9.69 -6.83 15.25
C TYR A 13 9.34 -5.58 14.43
N ILE A 14 8.21 -4.92 14.70
CA ILE A 14 7.81 -3.69 14.01
C ILE A 14 8.87 -2.60 14.16
N VAL A 15 9.35 -2.35 15.39
CA VAL A 15 10.35 -1.31 15.66
C VAL A 15 11.64 -1.62 14.92
N LEU A 16 12.10 -2.88 14.96
CA LEU A 16 13.30 -3.31 14.24
C LEU A 16 13.14 -3.13 12.73
N PHE A 17 11.98 -3.52 12.18
CA PHE A 17 11.68 -3.40 10.75
C PHE A 17 11.55 -1.94 10.30
N LEU A 18 11.17 -1.02 11.19
CA LEU A 18 11.16 0.42 10.94
C LEU A 18 12.57 1.04 10.95
N VAL A 19 13.41 0.62 11.90
CA VAL A 19 14.73 1.24 12.13
C VAL A 19 15.81 0.71 11.20
N LEU A 20 15.88 -0.60 10.95
CA LEU A 20 16.98 -1.19 10.18
C LEU A 20 17.07 -0.66 8.74
N PRO A 21 16.00 -0.66 7.92
CA PRO A 21 16.10 -0.18 6.54
C PRO A 21 16.47 1.30 6.47
N CYS A 22 15.88 2.13 7.34
CA CYS A 22 16.20 3.55 7.46
C CYS A 22 17.69 3.77 7.78
N ARG A 23 18.24 3.00 8.72
CA ARG A 23 19.65 3.07 9.08
C ARG A 23 20.56 2.69 7.90
N GLU A 24 20.23 1.62 7.18
CA GLU A 24 21.03 1.18 6.03
C GLU A 24 20.95 2.18 4.86
N ILE A 25 19.79 2.80 4.62
CA ILE A 25 19.65 3.87 3.61
C ILE A 25 20.60 5.03 3.90
N VAL A 26 20.63 5.50 5.16
CA VAL A 26 21.49 6.63 5.57
C VAL A 26 22.96 6.25 5.53
N LYS A 27 23.31 5.05 6.02
CA LYS A 27 24.69 4.56 6.06
C LYS A 27 25.29 4.36 4.67
N HIS A 28 24.51 3.84 3.72
CA HIS A 28 24.95 3.58 2.35
C HIS A 28 24.72 4.75 1.39
N GLN A 29 24.14 5.86 1.85
CA GLN A 29 23.82 7.05 1.05
C GLN A 29 23.15 6.70 -0.29
N LEU A 30 22.11 5.86 -0.23
CA LEU A 30 21.39 5.43 -1.42
C LEU A 30 20.77 6.64 -2.15
N ALA A 31 20.78 6.58 -3.49
CA ALA A 31 20.16 7.60 -4.31
C ALA A 31 18.67 7.77 -3.99
N ILE A 32 18.14 8.97 -4.21
CA ILE A 32 16.77 9.34 -3.79
C ILE A 32 15.72 8.35 -4.31
N ALA A 33 15.82 7.96 -5.58
CA ALA A 33 14.87 7.02 -6.19
C ALA A 33 14.96 5.61 -5.58
N SER A 34 16.16 5.08 -5.35
CA SER A 34 16.34 3.77 -4.70
C SER A 34 15.87 3.78 -3.25
N SER A 35 16.15 4.86 -2.51
CA SER A 35 15.69 5.05 -1.14
C SER A 35 14.16 5.07 -1.07
N PHE A 36 13.50 5.75 -2.02
CA PHE A 36 12.05 5.78 -2.10
C PHE A 36 11.44 4.39 -2.31
N ILE A 37 12.03 3.55 -3.18
CA ILE A 37 11.57 2.17 -3.41
C ILE A 37 11.67 1.34 -2.12
N VAL A 38 12.80 1.40 -1.41
CA VAL A 38 13.01 0.64 -0.17
C VAL A 38 12.01 1.07 0.91
N LEU A 39 11.79 2.38 1.08
CA LEU A 39 10.85 2.92 2.07
C LEU A 39 9.39 2.56 1.74
N LEU A 40 8.98 2.63 0.47
CA LEU A 40 7.63 2.22 0.06
C LEU A 40 7.40 0.73 0.29
N GLU A 41 8.37 -0.11 -0.05
CA GLU A 41 8.30 -1.55 0.15
C GLU A 41 8.24 -1.89 1.66
N GLN A 42 9.06 -1.21 2.47
CA GLN A 42 9.03 -1.33 3.92
C GLN A 42 7.66 -0.97 4.50
N LEU A 43 7.06 0.16 4.08
CA LEU A 43 5.72 0.56 4.54
C LEU A 43 4.64 -0.45 4.11
N ARG A 44 4.72 -0.95 2.87
CA ARG A 44 3.81 -1.99 2.37
C ARG A 44 3.87 -3.26 3.22
N GLN A 45 5.09 -3.75 3.50
CA GLN A 45 5.29 -4.97 4.28
C GLN A 45 4.83 -4.81 5.73
N LEU A 46 5.02 -3.63 6.31
CA LEU A 46 4.52 -3.31 7.64
C LEU A 46 2.99 -3.38 7.69
N MET A 47 2.30 -2.71 6.76
CA MET A 47 0.84 -2.69 6.69
C MET A 47 0.27 -4.11 6.50
N LYS A 48 0.88 -4.91 5.61
CA LYS A 48 0.48 -6.29 5.38
C LYS A 48 0.69 -7.18 6.60
N THR A 49 1.85 -7.08 7.25
CA THR A 49 2.13 -7.87 8.45
C THR A 49 1.14 -7.53 9.57
N HIS A 50 0.83 -6.25 9.75
CA HIS A 50 -0.15 -5.82 10.73
C HIS A 50 -1.55 -6.36 10.43
N SER A 51 -1.99 -6.24 9.17
CA SER A 51 -3.28 -6.79 8.74
C SER A 51 -3.34 -8.30 8.95
N PHE A 52 -2.30 -9.04 8.57
CA PHE A 52 -2.24 -10.49 8.76
C PHE A 52 -2.35 -10.88 10.24
N VAL A 53 -1.57 -10.25 11.12
CA VAL A 53 -1.61 -10.55 12.56
C VAL A 53 -3.00 -10.21 13.13
N ARG A 54 -3.57 -9.06 12.77
CA ARG A 54 -4.84 -8.62 13.34
C ARG A 54 -6.03 -9.49 12.94
N GLU A 55 -6.15 -9.81 11.65
CA GLU A 55 -7.24 -10.65 11.15
C GLU A 55 -7.18 -12.06 11.73
N ASN A 56 -5.98 -12.63 11.87
CA ASN A 56 -5.82 -13.96 12.47
C ASN A 56 -6.13 -13.99 13.97
N ILE A 57 -5.78 -12.94 14.72
CA ILE A 57 -6.16 -12.83 16.14
C ILE A 57 -7.68 -12.82 16.29
N GLU A 58 -8.38 -12.05 15.46
CA GLU A 58 -9.84 -11.93 15.51
C GLU A 58 -10.53 -13.23 15.05
N ASN A 59 -10.02 -13.88 14.00
CA ASN A 59 -10.51 -15.18 13.54
C ASN A 59 -10.33 -16.27 14.60
N ILE A 60 -9.15 -16.36 15.25
CA ILE A 60 -8.92 -17.35 16.31
C ILE A 60 -9.80 -17.05 17.52
N ARG A 61 -9.97 -15.78 17.91
CA ARG A 61 -10.84 -15.40 19.03
C ARG A 61 -12.29 -15.79 18.77
N SER A 62 -12.81 -15.53 17.58
CA SER A 62 -14.19 -15.91 17.21
C SER A 62 -14.37 -17.43 17.18
N GLN A 63 -13.41 -18.19 16.63
CA GLN A 63 -13.44 -19.65 16.69
C GLN A 63 -13.42 -20.19 18.12
N CYS A 64 -12.58 -19.64 18.99
CA CYS A 64 -12.55 -20.01 20.42
C CYS A 64 -13.88 -19.73 21.12
N HIS A 65 -14.55 -18.62 20.80
CA HIS A 65 -15.87 -18.31 21.36
C HIS A 65 -16.92 -19.35 20.93
N LEU A 66 -16.97 -19.68 19.62
CA LEU A 66 -17.87 -20.69 19.08
C LEU A 66 -17.62 -22.08 19.69
N ILE A 67 -16.35 -22.45 19.89
CA ILE A 67 -15.98 -23.69 20.58
C ILE A 67 -16.49 -23.68 22.02
N SER A 68 -16.32 -22.55 22.74
CA SER A 68 -16.83 -22.42 24.11
C SER A 68 -18.36 -22.56 24.18
N GLU A 69 -19.10 -21.96 23.25
CA GLU A 69 -20.55 -22.09 23.18
C GLU A 69 -20.99 -23.51 22.83
N SER A 70 -20.33 -24.15 21.85
CA SER A 70 -20.65 -25.53 21.42
C SER A 70 -20.43 -26.57 22.51
N LYS A 71 -19.41 -26.39 23.36
CA LYS A 71 -19.15 -27.25 24.53
C LYS A 71 -20.25 -27.15 25.59
N THR A 72 -20.96 -26.02 25.66
CA THR A 72 -22.10 -25.84 26.57
C THR A 72 -23.36 -26.56 26.07
N ASN A 73 -23.47 -26.85 24.77
CA ASN A 73 -24.64 -27.42 24.12
C ASN A 73 -24.51 -28.93 23.77
N ASP A 74 -23.52 -29.64 24.33
CA ASP A 74 -23.26 -31.08 24.11
C ASP A 74 -23.15 -31.55 22.64
N ASN A 75 -22.94 -30.62 21.70
CA ASN A 75 -22.67 -30.95 20.29
C ASN A 75 -21.17 -31.18 20.11
N THR A 76 -20.76 -32.44 20.21
CA THR A 76 -19.37 -32.92 20.06
C THR A 76 -18.91 -33.01 18.61
N ASN A 77 -19.07 -31.93 17.84
CA ASN A 77 -18.26 -31.75 16.64
C ASN A 77 -16.99 -31.01 17.06
N LEU A 78 -15.85 -31.70 17.04
CA LEU A 78 -14.53 -31.10 17.25
C LEU A 78 -14.28 -30.06 16.15
N VAL A 79 -14.63 -28.81 16.41
CA VAL A 79 -14.25 -27.69 15.55
C VAL A 79 -12.75 -27.51 15.74
N GLU A 80 -11.96 -27.99 14.78
CA GLU A 80 -10.52 -27.75 14.74
C GLU A 80 -10.23 -26.26 14.48
N ILE A 81 -9.28 -25.70 15.23
CA ILE A 81 -8.80 -24.34 15.00
C ILE A 81 -8.02 -24.33 13.68
N THR A 82 -8.53 -23.63 12.68
CA THR A 82 -7.89 -23.55 11.37
C THR A 82 -6.92 -22.38 11.35
N CYS A 83 -5.62 -22.67 11.45
CA CYS A 83 -4.59 -21.66 11.19
C CYS A 83 -4.42 -21.46 9.67
N PRO A 84 -4.08 -20.22 9.22
CA PRO A 84 -3.85 -19.97 7.81
C PRO A 84 -2.60 -20.72 7.34
N ASP A 85 -2.71 -21.37 6.18
CA ASP A 85 -1.56 -22.02 5.55
C ASP A 85 -0.59 -20.97 4.97
N PHE A 86 0.71 -21.29 4.97
CA PHE A 86 1.76 -20.40 4.48
C PHE A 86 1.55 -19.98 3.02
N SER A 87 0.95 -20.84 2.20
CA SER A 87 0.62 -20.51 0.81
C SER A 87 -0.35 -19.32 0.69
N HIS A 88 -1.30 -19.18 1.61
CA HIS A 88 -2.27 -18.08 1.60
C HIS A 88 -1.60 -16.76 1.99
N TYR A 89 -0.71 -16.82 2.99
CA TYR A 89 0.11 -15.67 3.38
C TYR A 89 1.04 -15.22 2.26
N LEU A 90 1.73 -16.15 1.58
CA LEU A 90 2.61 -15.82 0.46
C LEU A 90 1.84 -15.19 -0.70
N TYR A 91 0.64 -15.69 -1.01
CA TYR A 91 -0.23 -15.07 -2.02
C TYR A 91 -0.63 -13.64 -1.63
N PHE A 92 -1.05 -13.44 -0.37
CA PHE A 92 -1.39 -12.12 0.15
C PHE A 92 -0.22 -11.15 0.08
N LEU A 93 1.02 -11.60 0.30
CA LEU A 93 2.21 -10.76 0.24
C LEU A 93 2.37 -10.04 -1.11
N PHE A 94 2.01 -10.71 -2.20
CA PHE A 94 2.07 -10.15 -3.55
C PHE A 94 0.74 -9.58 -4.04
N ALA A 95 -0.40 -9.97 -3.46
CA ALA A 95 -1.71 -9.45 -3.85
C ALA A 95 -1.79 -7.92 -3.72
N PRO A 96 -2.43 -7.20 -4.67
CA PRO A 96 -2.53 -5.75 -4.66
C PRO A 96 -3.60 -5.24 -3.68
N THR A 97 -3.64 -5.80 -2.47
CA THR A 97 -4.49 -5.39 -1.35
C THR A 97 -3.70 -5.39 -0.06
N LEU A 98 -4.14 -4.59 0.90
CA LEU A 98 -3.54 -4.50 2.24
C LEU A 98 -4.39 -5.20 3.31
N ILE A 99 -5.59 -5.68 2.97
CA ILE A 99 -6.48 -6.40 3.89
C ILE A 99 -6.32 -7.89 3.69
N TYR A 100 -5.89 -8.59 4.73
CA TYR A 100 -5.75 -10.04 4.75
C TYR A 100 -7.11 -10.74 4.77
N ARG A 101 -7.28 -11.76 3.92
CA ARG A 101 -8.41 -12.69 3.91
C ARG A 101 -7.91 -14.06 3.47
N ASP A 102 -8.46 -15.13 4.03
CA ASP A 102 -8.06 -16.48 3.64
C ASP A 102 -8.49 -16.82 2.21
N LYS A 103 -9.62 -16.27 1.76
CA LYS A 103 -10.14 -16.48 0.40
C LYS A 103 -10.42 -15.14 -0.28
N TYR A 104 -9.72 -14.92 -1.39
CA TYR A 104 -9.97 -13.79 -2.28
C TYR A 104 -10.78 -14.22 -3.51
N PRO A 105 -11.58 -13.33 -4.10
CA PRO A 105 -12.22 -13.60 -5.38
C PRO A 105 -11.15 -13.72 -6.47
N ARG A 106 -11.19 -14.81 -7.25
CA ARG A 106 -10.18 -15.13 -8.27
C ARG A 106 -10.78 -15.23 -9.65
N ASN A 107 -10.07 -14.70 -10.65
CA ASN A 107 -10.42 -14.86 -12.05
C ASN A 107 -10.09 -16.28 -12.55
N ALA A 108 -10.81 -16.75 -13.57
CA ALA A 108 -10.62 -18.11 -14.10
C ALA A 108 -9.32 -18.27 -14.91
N VAL A 109 -8.95 -17.24 -15.68
CA VAL A 109 -7.83 -17.27 -16.64
C VAL A 109 -6.98 -16.02 -16.47
N ILE A 110 -5.70 -16.10 -16.85
CA ILE A 110 -4.77 -14.97 -16.92
C ILE A 110 -4.69 -14.50 -18.37
N HIS A 111 -4.98 -13.23 -18.62
CA HIS A 111 -4.83 -12.60 -19.92
C HIS A 111 -3.46 -11.93 -20.02
N TRP A 112 -2.46 -12.68 -20.52
CA TRP A 112 -1.07 -12.20 -20.59
C TRP A 112 -0.89 -10.98 -21.48
N ASP A 113 -1.70 -10.82 -22.53
CA ASP A 113 -1.67 -9.63 -23.39
C ASP A 113 -1.98 -8.36 -22.60
N TYR A 114 -2.97 -8.44 -21.70
CA TYR A 114 -3.31 -7.34 -20.80
C TYR A 114 -2.17 -7.05 -19.82
N VAL A 115 -1.56 -8.08 -19.23
CA VAL A 115 -0.41 -7.94 -18.32
C VAL A 115 0.75 -7.22 -19.01
N LEU A 116 1.12 -7.66 -20.22
CA LEU A 116 2.19 -7.05 -21.00
C LEU A 116 1.88 -5.61 -21.39
N GLN A 117 0.63 -5.32 -21.78
CA GLN A 117 0.20 -3.96 -22.08
C GLN A 117 0.31 -3.04 -20.86
N MET A 118 -0.15 -3.50 -19.69
CA MET A 118 -0.07 -2.73 -18.44
C MET A 118 1.39 -2.47 -18.02
N PHE A 119 2.27 -3.48 -18.07
CA PHE A 119 3.70 -3.26 -17.80
C PHE A 119 4.37 -2.33 -18.81
N GLY A 120 4.00 -2.44 -20.10
CA GLY A 120 4.46 -1.50 -21.12
C GLY A 120 4.06 -0.05 -20.80
N GLN A 121 2.82 0.16 -20.32
CA GLN A 121 2.35 1.46 -19.87
C GLN A 121 3.07 1.96 -18.60
N VAL A 122 3.42 1.08 -17.65
CA VAL A 122 4.26 1.45 -16.49
C VAL A 122 5.63 1.95 -16.94
N ILE A 123 6.30 1.22 -17.84
CA ILE A 123 7.61 1.62 -18.37
C ILE A 123 7.50 2.97 -19.08
N ALA A 124 6.49 3.15 -19.92
CA ALA A 124 6.22 4.42 -20.59
C ALA A 124 5.97 5.57 -19.58
N ALA A 125 5.21 5.33 -18.51
CA ALA A 125 4.97 6.31 -17.45
C ALA A 125 6.27 6.70 -16.72
N ILE A 126 7.16 5.74 -16.45
CA ILE A 126 8.48 6.03 -15.83
C ILE A 126 9.33 6.92 -16.75
N PHE A 127 9.43 6.60 -18.03
CA PHE A 127 10.16 7.43 -19.00
C PHE A 127 9.54 8.81 -19.15
N TYR A 128 8.21 8.92 -19.12
CA TYR A 128 7.53 10.20 -19.18
C TYR A 128 7.83 11.03 -17.93
N VAL A 129 7.73 10.45 -16.73
CA VAL A 129 8.11 11.13 -15.48
C VAL A 129 9.57 11.62 -15.54
N TYR A 130 10.49 10.79 -16.02
CA TYR A 130 11.89 11.20 -16.23
C TYR A 130 11.98 12.42 -17.17
N TYR A 131 11.30 12.38 -18.31
CA TYR A 131 11.27 13.50 -19.25
C TYR A 131 10.71 14.79 -18.62
N VAL A 132 9.62 14.68 -17.84
CA VAL A 132 9.00 15.83 -17.15
C VAL A 132 10.00 16.45 -16.17
N VAL A 133 10.67 15.62 -15.37
CA VAL A 133 11.67 16.07 -14.40
C VAL A 133 12.83 16.78 -15.10
N VAL A 134 13.42 16.16 -16.11
CA VAL A 134 14.59 16.72 -16.82
C VAL A 134 14.25 17.99 -17.57
N ARG A 135 13.08 18.04 -18.23
CA ARG A 135 12.73 19.16 -19.10
C ARG A 135 12.09 20.34 -18.37
N PHE A 136 11.27 20.08 -17.35
CA PHE A 136 10.49 21.13 -16.67
C PHE A 136 10.95 21.39 -15.24
N CYS A 137 11.33 20.37 -14.48
CA CYS A 137 11.74 20.56 -13.09
C CYS A 137 13.19 21.07 -12.99
N ILE A 138 14.15 20.37 -13.59
CA ILE A 138 15.58 20.70 -13.44
C ILE A 138 15.88 22.16 -13.82
N PRO A 139 15.43 22.71 -14.97
CA PRO A 139 15.76 24.10 -15.32
C PRO A 139 15.13 25.11 -14.35
N THR A 140 13.92 24.83 -13.86
CA THR A 140 13.21 25.70 -12.92
C THR A 140 13.97 25.82 -11.59
N PHE A 141 14.55 24.71 -11.12
CA PHE A 141 15.32 24.70 -9.87
C PHE A 141 16.81 25.04 -10.05
N ALA A 142 17.41 24.75 -11.21
CA ALA A 142 18.81 25.07 -11.49
C ALA A 142 19.06 26.59 -11.59
N ASN A 143 18.06 27.35 -12.00
CA ASN A 143 18.12 28.81 -12.08
C ASN A 143 17.94 29.50 -10.70
N LEU A 144 17.71 28.75 -9.62
CA LEU A 144 17.63 29.31 -8.28
C LEU A 144 19.03 29.53 -7.70
N ASN A 145 19.47 30.79 -7.66
CA ASN A 145 20.65 31.16 -6.88
C ASN A 145 20.35 31.02 -5.38
N GLN A 146 21.14 30.21 -4.68
CA GLN A 146 20.93 29.82 -3.27
C GLN A 146 20.86 31.00 -2.28
N ASN A 147 21.35 32.19 -2.65
CA ASN A 147 21.58 33.29 -1.71
C ASN A 147 20.47 34.37 -1.69
N GLN A 148 19.44 34.31 -2.54
CA GLN A 148 18.38 35.35 -2.60
C GLN A 148 16.99 34.81 -2.95
N ILE A 149 16.42 33.94 -2.10
CA ILE A 149 15.00 33.55 -2.24
C ILE A 149 14.11 34.68 -1.70
N THR A 150 13.71 35.60 -2.59
CA THR A 150 12.66 36.59 -2.29
C THR A 150 11.27 35.98 -2.52
N LEU A 151 10.24 36.45 -1.81
CA LEU A 151 8.85 35.99 -1.97
C LEU A 151 8.38 36.03 -3.44
N SER A 152 8.80 37.02 -4.23
CA SER A 152 8.46 37.13 -5.66
C SER A 152 9.05 36.01 -6.53
N ILE A 153 10.28 35.57 -6.21
CA ILE A 153 10.92 34.44 -6.92
C ILE A 153 10.24 33.14 -6.49
N PHE A 154 9.94 33.00 -5.20
CA PHE A 154 9.24 31.83 -4.67
C PHE A 154 7.86 31.63 -5.31
N THR A 155 7.04 32.67 -5.43
CA THR A 155 5.73 32.57 -6.09
C THR A 155 5.88 32.21 -7.56
N SER A 156 6.83 32.82 -8.27
CA SER A 156 7.09 32.51 -9.69
C SER A 156 7.50 31.05 -9.89
N VAL A 157 8.34 30.50 -9.01
CA VAL A 157 8.76 29.10 -9.05
C VAL A 157 7.62 28.16 -8.72
N LEU A 158 6.78 28.50 -7.73
CA LEU A 158 5.58 27.74 -7.41
C LEU A 158 4.66 27.66 -8.63
N PHE A 159 4.32 28.79 -9.25
CA PHE A 159 3.46 28.81 -10.44
C PHE A 159 4.02 27.98 -11.59
N ASN A 160 5.31 28.11 -11.88
CA ASN A 160 5.97 27.30 -12.90
C ASN A 160 6.01 25.80 -12.55
N SER A 161 5.96 25.46 -11.26
CA SER A 161 5.98 24.07 -10.79
C SER A 161 4.59 23.41 -10.74
N ILE A 162 3.49 24.19 -10.80
CA ILE A 162 2.13 23.63 -10.75
C ILE A 162 1.91 22.64 -11.89
N MET A 163 2.19 23.03 -13.13
CA MET A 163 1.97 22.19 -14.30
C MET A 163 2.77 20.88 -14.27
N PRO A 164 4.11 20.88 -14.08
CA PRO A 164 4.87 19.63 -13.97
C PRO A 164 4.46 18.82 -12.72
N GLY A 165 4.09 19.47 -11.62
CA GLY A 165 3.60 18.80 -10.41
C GLY A 165 2.27 18.07 -10.63
N SER A 166 1.30 18.72 -11.31
CA SER A 166 0.02 18.09 -11.67
C SER A 166 0.21 16.92 -12.63
N LEU A 167 1.08 17.05 -13.63
CA LEU A 167 1.42 15.94 -14.52
C LEU A 167 2.08 14.78 -13.78
N PHE A 168 3.01 15.09 -12.86
CA PHE A 168 3.64 14.07 -12.03
C PHE A 168 2.63 13.33 -11.16
N LEU A 169 1.68 14.03 -10.55
CA LEU A 169 0.59 13.43 -9.77
C LEU A 169 -0.27 12.49 -10.62
N LEU A 170 -0.70 12.94 -11.81
CA LEU A 170 -1.54 12.14 -12.71
C LEU A 170 -0.80 10.93 -13.27
N LEU A 171 0.45 11.08 -13.68
CA LEU A 171 1.29 9.99 -14.18
C LEU A 171 1.62 8.99 -13.07
N GLY A 172 1.93 9.47 -11.86
CA GLY A 172 2.17 8.61 -10.70
C GLY A 172 0.92 7.81 -10.33
N PHE A 173 -0.25 8.45 -10.32
CA PHE A 173 -1.54 7.79 -10.13
C PHE A 173 -1.80 6.71 -11.18
N TYR A 174 -1.72 7.07 -12.46
CA TYR A 174 -2.02 6.14 -13.55
C TYR A 174 -0.99 5.00 -13.64
N GLY A 175 0.30 5.32 -13.56
CA GLY A 175 1.37 4.34 -13.63
C GLY A 175 1.31 3.35 -12.46
N PHE A 176 1.12 3.83 -11.23
CA PHE A 176 1.12 2.97 -10.05
C PHE A 176 -0.26 2.38 -9.73
N LEU A 177 -1.28 3.20 -9.43
CA LEU A 177 -2.56 2.69 -8.97
C LEU A 177 -3.35 1.98 -10.06
N HIS A 178 -3.25 2.44 -11.31
CA HIS A 178 -3.93 1.77 -12.42
C HIS A 178 -3.06 0.67 -13.02
N CYS A 179 -1.95 1.00 -13.69
CA CYS A 179 -1.23 0.04 -14.52
C CYS A 179 -0.51 -1.02 -13.67
N TRP A 180 0.27 -0.60 -12.67
CA TRP A 180 1.04 -1.53 -11.84
C TRP A 180 0.14 -2.45 -11.02
N LEU A 181 -0.83 -1.91 -10.26
CA LEU A 181 -1.72 -2.76 -9.46
C LEU A 181 -2.57 -3.70 -10.32
N ASN A 182 -3.07 -3.27 -11.48
CA ASN A 182 -3.82 -4.17 -12.37
C ASN A 182 -2.93 -5.24 -13.04
N ALA A 183 -1.69 -4.93 -13.38
CA ALA A 183 -0.74 -5.92 -13.90
C ALA A 183 -0.50 -7.04 -12.88
N PHE A 184 -0.25 -6.69 -11.62
CA PHE A 184 -0.11 -7.66 -10.53
C PHE A 184 -1.43 -8.38 -10.22
N ALA A 185 -2.57 -7.68 -10.29
CA ALA A 185 -3.88 -8.28 -10.07
C ALA A 185 -4.17 -9.37 -11.11
N GLU A 186 -3.97 -9.10 -12.39
CA GLU A 186 -4.17 -10.07 -13.47
C GLU A 186 -3.20 -11.25 -13.35
N MET A 187 -1.91 -10.98 -13.11
CA MET A 187 -0.90 -12.03 -12.94
C MET A 187 -1.21 -12.97 -11.77
N LEU A 188 -1.72 -12.44 -10.66
CA LEU A 188 -2.12 -13.23 -9.49
C LEU A 188 -3.53 -13.81 -9.59
N ARG A 189 -4.28 -13.50 -10.66
CA ARG A 189 -5.71 -13.81 -10.83
C ARG A 189 -6.59 -13.20 -9.74
N PHE A 190 -6.19 -12.06 -9.18
CA PHE A 190 -6.98 -11.29 -8.23
C PHE A 190 -8.11 -10.54 -8.95
N ALA A 191 -9.36 -10.81 -8.56
CA ALA A 191 -10.54 -10.28 -9.22
C ALA A 191 -10.99 -8.91 -8.67
N ASP A 192 -10.67 -8.60 -7.42
CA ASP A 192 -11.09 -7.35 -6.78
C ASP A 192 -10.18 -6.19 -7.20
N ARG A 193 -10.54 -5.51 -8.29
CA ARG A 193 -9.70 -4.48 -8.94
C ARG A 193 -10.09 -3.06 -8.60
N MET A 194 -10.90 -2.86 -7.56
CA MET A 194 -11.38 -1.53 -7.17
C MET A 194 -10.33 -0.78 -6.34
N PHE A 195 -9.18 -0.47 -6.94
CA PHE A 195 -8.08 0.22 -6.26
C PHE A 195 -8.33 1.72 -6.03
N TYR A 196 -9.21 2.31 -6.84
CA TYR A 196 -9.61 3.71 -6.78
C TYR A 196 -11.02 3.88 -7.38
N LYS A 197 -11.65 5.02 -7.10
CA LYS A 197 -12.93 5.48 -7.67
C LYS A 197 -12.71 6.80 -8.43
N ASP A 198 -13.79 7.40 -8.93
CA ASP A 198 -13.82 8.68 -9.63
C ASP A 198 -13.50 9.87 -8.72
N TRP A 199 -12.30 9.86 -8.13
CA TRP A 199 -11.82 10.87 -7.18
C TRP A 199 -11.77 12.27 -7.79
N TRP A 200 -11.62 12.38 -9.11
CA TRP A 200 -11.62 13.66 -9.83
C TRP A 200 -12.99 14.36 -9.83
N ASN A 201 -14.08 13.62 -9.59
CA ASN A 201 -15.44 14.18 -9.44
C ASN A 201 -15.78 14.51 -7.96
N SER A 202 -14.83 14.34 -7.04
CA SER A 202 -15.08 14.56 -5.61
C SER A 202 -15.34 16.03 -5.31
N THR A 203 -16.50 16.33 -4.72
CA THR A 203 -16.91 17.69 -4.32
C THR A 203 -16.42 18.10 -2.93
N SER A 204 -15.88 17.16 -2.15
CA SER A 204 -15.36 17.40 -0.81
C SER A 204 -14.04 16.66 -0.57
N PHE A 205 -13.18 17.21 0.29
CA PHE A 205 -11.93 16.56 0.68
C PHE A 205 -12.14 15.18 1.31
N ALA A 206 -13.20 15.02 2.12
CA ALA A 206 -13.54 13.74 2.70
C ALA A 206 -13.89 12.68 1.64
N ALA A 207 -14.56 13.06 0.54
CA ALA A 207 -14.82 12.15 -0.58
C ALA A 207 -13.54 11.82 -1.36
N TYR A 208 -12.67 12.81 -1.58
CA TYR A 208 -11.39 12.62 -2.27
C TYR A 208 -10.50 11.58 -1.57
N TYR A 209 -10.28 11.70 -0.26
CA TYR A 209 -9.43 10.76 0.49
C TYR A 209 -9.98 9.32 0.52
N ARG A 210 -11.30 9.16 0.40
CA ARG A 210 -11.97 7.84 0.36
C ARG A 210 -11.92 7.17 -1.02
N THR A 211 -11.64 7.93 -2.08
CA THR A 211 -11.79 7.46 -3.47
C THR A 211 -10.46 7.41 -4.23
N TRP A 212 -9.46 8.21 -3.83
CA TRP A 212 -8.16 8.27 -4.51
C TRP A 212 -7.37 6.95 -4.45
N ASN A 213 -7.14 6.43 -3.24
CA ASN A 213 -6.41 5.19 -3.02
C ASN A 213 -7.17 4.34 -2.00
N ILE A 214 -8.08 3.52 -2.51
CA ILE A 214 -8.98 2.69 -1.70
C ILE A 214 -8.18 1.65 -0.92
N VAL A 215 -7.11 1.10 -1.51
CA VAL A 215 -6.28 0.08 -0.86
C VAL A 215 -5.71 0.56 0.47
N VAL A 216 -5.16 1.78 0.50
CA VAL A 216 -4.62 2.38 1.74
C VAL A 216 -5.74 2.91 2.62
N HIS A 217 -6.76 3.53 2.04
CA HIS A 217 -7.90 4.04 2.79
C HIS A 217 -8.58 2.93 3.61
N ASP A 218 -8.85 1.78 3.00
CA ASP A 218 -9.56 0.68 3.64
C ASP A 218 -8.71 0.07 4.77
N TRP A 219 -7.39 0.01 4.60
CA TRP A 219 -6.47 -0.41 5.66
C TRP A 219 -6.49 0.56 6.85
N LEU A 220 -6.39 1.87 6.59
CA LEU A 220 -6.47 2.91 7.63
C LEU A 220 -7.83 2.88 8.34
N TYR A 221 -8.90 2.69 7.59
CA TYR A 221 -10.25 2.62 8.15
C TYR A 221 -10.46 1.38 9.02
N ALA A 222 -10.03 0.21 8.54
CA ALA A 222 -10.22 -1.07 9.23
C ALA A 222 -9.37 -1.20 10.49
N TYR A 223 -8.07 -0.87 10.41
CA TYR A 223 -7.11 -1.19 11.47
C TYR A 223 -6.72 -0.01 12.34
N ILE A 224 -6.97 1.23 11.91
CA ILE A 224 -6.71 2.42 12.74
C ILE A 224 -8.03 3.02 13.20
N TYR A 225 -8.87 3.47 12.28
CA TYR A 225 -10.08 4.21 12.63
C TYR A 225 -11.05 3.33 13.44
N LYS A 226 -11.43 2.17 12.92
CA LYS A 226 -12.34 1.28 13.64
C LYS A 226 -11.80 0.85 14.99
N GLU A 227 -10.50 0.59 15.12
CA GLU A 227 -9.93 0.13 16.40
C GLU A 227 -9.84 1.23 17.46
N VAL A 228 -9.59 2.48 17.05
CA VAL A 228 -9.53 3.62 17.98
C VAL A 228 -10.92 4.01 18.48
N PHE A 229 -11.96 3.80 17.66
CA PHE A 229 -13.33 4.22 17.95
C PHE A 229 -14.30 3.08 18.28
N ALA A 230 -13.84 1.82 18.30
CA ALA A 230 -14.61 0.66 18.77
C ALA A 230 -14.42 0.43 20.27
#